data_AF-A0A5S4EVN3-F1
#
_entry.id   AF-A0A5S4EVN3-F1
#
_cell.length_a   1.000
_cell.length_b   1.000
_cell.length_c   1.000
_cell.angle_alpha   90.00
_cell.angle_beta   90.00
_cell.angle_gamma   90.00
#
_symmetry.space_group_name_H-M   'P 1'
#
loop_
_entity.id
_entity.type
_entity.pdbx_description
1 polymer ?
#
loop_
_entity_poly.entity_id
_entity_poly.type
_entity_poly.pdbx_seq_one_letter_code
_entity_poly.pdbx_strand_id
1 'polypeptide(L)'
;MVGVPLARRTKKRPRPTRIGAVLEYAALGWPVVPGAYPLRNGPRACSCDRLGCPDPGAHPLSPAWSLQATTDPAQLTRWWQAEPEAGVILPTGRVFDVFDVPLAVGLSALTRIDAAGAHPGPVASRGDRVLFYVATRGNPEDEDEWWSCHLDTGPATIEDNPGLRWHCRDSYVLAPPSTMPSGQPVTWLRPPDGRPLPDPLRILEWLAD
;
A
#
# COMPACT_ATOMS: atom_id res chain seq x y z
N MET A 1 21.97 -38.09 34.76
CA MET A 1 20.76 -37.34 34.39
C MET A 1 21.23 -36.04 33.75
N VAL A 2 21.27 -35.97 32.42
CA VAL A 2 21.64 -34.74 31.70
C VAL A 2 20.37 -34.21 31.07
N GLY A 3 19.89 -33.07 31.59
CA GLY A 3 18.66 -32.42 31.13
C GLY A 3 18.84 -31.83 29.74
N VAL A 4 17.95 -32.21 28.82
CA VAL A 4 17.85 -31.62 27.48
C VAL A 4 17.24 -30.22 27.61
N PRO A 5 17.84 -29.16 27.03
CA PRO A 5 17.24 -27.84 27.07
C PRO A 5 16.01 -27.81 26.15
N LEU A 6 14.85 -27.48 26.74
CA LEU A 6 13.61 -27.23 26.02
C LEU A 6 13.78 -25.95 25.17
N ALA A 7 13.92 -26.12 23.86
CA ALA A 7 13.90 -25.04 22.90
C ALA A 7 12.57 -24.25 23.03
N ARG A 8 12.68 -22.97 23.36
CA ARG A 8 11.56 -22.03 23.46
C ARG A 8 10.94 -21.88 22.07
N ARG A 9 9.83 -22.58 21.82
CA ARG A 9 9.01 -22.43 20.61
C ARG A 9 8.56 -20.96 20.52
N THR A 10 9.15 -20.19 19.61
CA THR A 10 8.68 -18.85 19.26
C THR A 10 7.27 -19.00 18.68
N LYS A 11 6.26 -18.53 19.43
CA LYS A 11 4.87 -18.54 18.97
C LYS A 11 4.78 -17.68 17.70
N LYS A 12 4.54 -18.30 16.56
CA LYS A 12 4.32 -17.62 15.28
C LYS A 12 3.11 -16.71 15.45
N ARG A 13 3.30 -15.39 15.34
CA ARG A 13 2.23 -14.39 15.48
C ARG A 13 1.15 -14.72 14.43
N PRO A 14 -0.14 -14.82 14.80
CA PRO A 14 -1.20 -15.09 13.83
C PRO A 14 -1.19 -14.01 12.76
N ARG A 15 -1.48 -14.39 11.50
CA ARG A 15 -1.61 -13.40 10.42
C ARG A 15 -2.70 -12.41 10.81
N PRO A 16 -2.42 -11.08 10.78
CA PRO A 16 -3.45 -10.10 11.08
C PRO A 16 -4.61 -10.27 10.10
N THR A 17 -5.84 -10.19 10.62
CA THR A 17 -7.05 -10.11 9.79
C THR A 17 -7.03 -8.79 9.03
N ARG A 18 -7.75 -8.70 7.89
CA ARG A 18 -7.83 -7.43 7.12
C ARG A 18 -8.26 -6.26 7.99
N ILE A 19 -9.32 -6.43 8.79
CA ILE A 19 -9.78 -5.41 9.73
C ILE A 19 -8.70 -5.03 10.76
N GLY A 20 -7.94 -5.99 11.28
CA GLY A 20 -6.82 -5.69 12.19
C GLY A 20 -5.80 -4.75 11.55
N ALA A 21 -5.37 -5.05 10.31
CA ALA A 21 -4.44 -4.21 9.58
C ALA A 21 -5.02 -2.82 9.25
N VAL A 22 -6.30 -2.74 8.89
CA VAL A 22 -6.99 -1.46 8.63
C VAL A 22 -7.02 -0.57 9.88
N LEU A 23 -7.28 -1.17 11.05
CA LEU A 23 -7.24 -0.44 12.33
C LEU A 23 -5.81 -0.05 12.74
N GLU A 24 -4.80 -0.85 12.38
CA GLU A 24 -3.39 -0.50 12.56
C GLU A 24 -3.02 0.73 11.69
N TYR A 25 -3.48 0.79 10.44
CA TYR A 25 -3.28 1.97 9.58
C TYR A 25 -3.97 3.20 10.15
N ALA A 26 -5.22 3.07 10.60
CA ALA A 26 -5.94 4.15 11.24
C ALA A 26 -5.21 4.68 12.48
N ALA A 27 -4.63 3.78 13.30
CA ALA A 27 -3.84 4.16 14.48
C ALA A 27 -2.51 4.86 14.13
N LEU A 28 -1.95 4.61 12.95
CA LEU A 28 -0.82 5.37 12.38
C LEU A 28 -1.26 6.72 11.79
N GLY A 29 -2.55 7.04 11.84
CA GLY A 29 -3.12 8.25 11.23
C GLY A 29 -3.28 8.13 9.71
N TRP A 30 -3.18 6.93 9.13
CA TRP A 30 -3.27 6.71 7.69
C TRP A 30 -4.74 6.49 7.29
N PRO A 31 -5.36 7.42 6.52
CA PRO A 31 -6.74 7.24 6.08
C PRO A 31 -6.87 6.00 5.19
N VAL A 32 -7.99 5.31 5.31
CA VAL A 32 -8.27 4.09 4.56
C VAL A 32 -9.63 4.20 3.88
N VAL A 33 -9.74 3.59 2.69
CA VAL A 33 -11.03 3.33 2.03
C VAL A 33 -11.14 1.86 1.58
N PRO A 34 -12.36 1.31 1.51
CA PRO A 34 -12.60 0.00 0.93
C PRO A 34 -12.25 -0.03 -0.57
N GLY A 35 -11.42 -0.98 -0.94
CA GLY A 35 -11.06 -1.30 -2.32
C GLY A 35 -11.88 -2.46 -2.87
N ALA A 36 -12.00 -2.49 -4.19
CA ALA A 36 -12.46 -3.67 -4.88
C ALA A 36 -11.49 -4.85 -4.62
N TYR A 37 -11.94 -6.06 -4.90
CA TYR A 37 -11.15 -7.27 -4.76
C TYR A 37 -11.38 -8.18 -5.97
N PRO A 38 -10.39 -9.01 -6.34
CA PRO A 38 -10.51 -9.87 -7.50
C PRO A 38 -11.50 -11.01 -7.24
N LEU A 39 -12.37 -11.30 -8.20
CA LEU A 39 -13.25 -12.46 -8.17
C LEU A 39 -12.57 -13.63 -8.88
N ARG A 40 -12.62 -14.81 -8.25
CA ARG A 40 -11.96 -16.03 -8.77
C ARG A 40 -12.85 -16.88 -9.66
N ASN A 41 -14.17 -16.71 -9.54
CA ASN A 41 -15.18 -17.53 -10.20
C ASN A 41 -16.21 -16.63 -10.89
N GLY A 42 -16.77 -17.12 -12.00
CA GLY A 42 -17.83 -16.44 -12.73
C GLY A 42 -17.30 -15.50 -13.82
N PRO A 43 -18.21 -14.78 -14.51
CA PRO A 43 -17.88 -14.01 -15.70
C PRO A 43 -17.16 -12.69 -15.39
N ARG A 44 -17.01 -12.31 -14.12
CA ARG A 44 -16.40 -11.05 -13.68
C ARG A 44 -15.05 -11.32 -13.02
N ALA A 45 -14.06 -10.49 -13.35
CA ALA A 45 -12.72 -10.55 -12.75
C ALA A 45 -12.60 -9.69 -11.47
N CYS A 46 -13.53 -8.75 -11.25
CA CYS A 46 -13.48 -7.77 -10.16
C CYS A 46 -14.82 -7.76 -9.40
N SER A 47 -14.78 -7.48 -8.10
CA SER A 47 -15.97 -7.30 -7.26
C SER A 47 -16.70 -5.99 -7.55
N CYS A 48 -16.12 -5.10 -8.35
CA CYS A 48 -16.83 -3.94 -8.84
C CYS A 48 -17.88 -4.34 -9.89
N ASP A 49 -18.97 -3.57 -9.98
CA ASP A 49 -20.05 -3.84 -10.92
C ASP A 49 -19.71 -3.48 -12.38
N ARG A 50 -18.45 -3.14 -12.67
CA ARG A 50 -17.98 -2.79 -14.01
C ARG A 50 -17.60 -4.03 -14.80
N LEU A 51 -18.32 -4.28 -15.90
CA LEU A 51 -17.91 -5.23 -16.92
C LEU A 51 -16.62 -4.75 -17.60
N GLY A 52 -15.62 -5.63 -17.73
CA GLY A 52 -14.32 -5.26 -18.26
C GLY A 52 -13.56 -4.28 -17.38
N CYS A 53 -13.57 -4.48 -16.05
CA CYS A 53 -12.78 -3.68 -15.13
C CYS A 53 -11.30 -3.64 -15.57
N PRO A 54 -10.72 -2.45 -15.78
CA PRO A 54 -9.35 -2.32 -16.29
C PRO A 54 -8.27 -2.62 -15.24
N ASP A 55 -8.57 -2.54 -13.95
CA ASP A 55 -7.62 -2.88 -12.86
C ASP A 55 -8.28 -3.72 -11.76
N PRO A 56 -8.57 -5.01 -12.04
CA PRO A 56 -9.37 -5.83 -11.14
C PRO A 56 -8.80 -5.88 -9.71
N GLY A 57 -9.60 -5.46 -8.73
CA GLY A 57 -9.26 -5.55 -7.32
C GLY A 57 -8.18 -4.58 -6.81
N ALA A 58 -7.74 -3.62 -7.62
CA ALA A 58 -6.69 -2.66 -7.24
C ALA A 58 -7.16 -1.19 -7.32
N HIS A 59 -8.46 -0.95 -7.19
CA HIS A 59 -9.06 0.39 -7.16
C HIS A 59 -10.05 0.56 -5.99
N PRO A 60 -10.35 1.79 -5.54
CA PRO A 60 -11.42 2.07 -4.58
C PRO A 60 -12.79 1.59 -5.08
N LEU A 61 -13.65 1.14 -4.16
CA LEU A 61 -15.04 0.78 -4.51
C LEU A 61 -15.88 2.00 -4.91
N SER A 62 -15.62 3.14 -4.28
CA SER A 62 -16.38 4.38 -4.48
C SER A 62 -15.57 5.38 -5.30
N PRO A 63 -16.16 6.06 -6.30
CA PRO A 63 -15.50 7.14 -7.01
C PRO A 63 -15.28 8.37 -6.11
N ALA A 64 -16.03 8.50 -5.02
CA ALA A 64 -15.86 9.57 -4.02
C ALA A 64 -14.86 9.20 -2.91
N TRP A 65 -13.94 8.27 -3.19
CA TRP A 65 -12.99 7.73 -2.21
C TRP A 65 -12.19 8.82 -1.49
N SER A 66 -11.80 9.89 -2.19
CA SER A 66 -10.98 10.97 -1.61
C SER A 66 -11.70 11.70 -0.48
N LEU A 67 -13.03 11.82 -0.57
CA LEU A 67 -13.89 12.42 0.46
C LEU A 67 -14.26 11.42 1.57
N GLN A 68 -14.25 10.13 1.26
CA GLN A 68 -14.65 9.07 2.20
C GLN A 68 -13.48 8.54 3.03
N ALA A 69 -12.23 8.77 2.60
CA ALA A 69 -11.04 8.37 3.31
C ALA A 69 -11.07 8.79 4.77
N THR A 70 -10.91 7.82 5.68
CA THR A 70 -11.07 8.06 7.11
C THR A 70 -10.12 7.23 7.95
N THR A 71 -9.83 7.73 9.14
CA THR A 71 -9.14 7.01 10.23
C THR A 71 -10.11 6.63 11.36
N ASP A 72 -11.43 6.86 11.21
CA ASP A 72 -12.42 6.51 12.22
C ASP A 72 -12.54 4.98 12.35
N PRO A 73 -12.11 4.37 13.48
CA PRO A 73 -12.17 2.93 13.66
C PRO A 73 -13.61 2.38 13.63
N ALA A 74 -14.61 3.18 14.01
CA ALA A 74 -16.00 2.73 13.98
C ALA A 74 -16.51 2.61 12.53
N GLN A 75 -16.23 3.61 11.68
CA GLN A 75 -16.56 3.55 10.26
C GLN A 75 -15.83 2.42 9.53
N LEU A 76 -14.53 2.26 9.79
CA LEU A 76 -13.72 1.20 9.19
C LEU A 76 -14.22 -0.20 9.59
N THR A 77 -14.57 -0.38 10.87
CA THR A 77 -15.15 -1.63 11.36
C THR A 77 -16.46 -1.95 10.66
N ARG A 78 -17.37 -0.96 10.50
CA ARG A 78 -18.64 -1.15 9.79
C ARG A 78 -18.42 -1.59 8.35
N TRP A 79 -17.49 -0.97 7.63
CA TRP A 79 -17.22 -1.34 6.22
C TRP A 79 -16.70 -2.77 6.07
N TRP A 80 -15.71 -3.18 6.87
CA TRP A 80 -15.15 -4.53 6.76
C TRP A 80 -16.00 -5.62 7.41
N GLN A 81 -16.98 -5.25 8.25
CA GLN A 81 -18.03 -6.18 8.66
C GLN A 81 -19.05 -6.42 7.54
N ALA A 82 -19.38 -5.37 6.78
CA ALA A 82 -20.29 -5.47 5.64
C ALA A 82 -19.64 -6.20 4.46
N GLU A 83 -18.35 -5.95 4.18
CA GLU A 83 -17.59 -6.58 3.11
C GLU A 83 -16.19 -7.03 3.61
N PRO A 84 -16.07 -8.23 4.20
CA PRO A 84 -14.80 -8.73 4.72
C PRO A 84 -13.71 -9.00 3.67
N GLU A 85 -14.10 -9.12 2.39
CA GLU A 85 -13.16 -9.35 1.29
C GLU A 85 -12.60 -8.06 0.68
N ALA A 86 -13.16 -6.90 1.04
CA ALA A 86 -12.71 -5.60 0.56
C ALA A 86 -11.19 -5.45 0.63
N GLY A 87 -10.61 -5.03 -0.49
CA GLY A 87 -9.23 -4.60 -0.56
C GLY A 87 -9.01 -3.38 0.34
N VAL A 88 -7.77 -3.16 0.74
CA VAL A 88 -7.37 -2.00 1.54
C VAL A 88 -6.71 -1.00 0.61
N ILE A 89 -7.34 0.16 0.45
CA ILE A 89 -6.79 1.25 -0.35
C ILE A 89 -6.34 2.37 0.58
N LEU A 90 -5.13 2.85 0.33
CA LEU A 90 -4.50 3.94 1.04
C LEU A 90 -4.36 5.15 0.11
N PRO A 91 -5.14 6.22 0.32
CA PRO A 91 -4.94 7.51 -0.32
C PRO A 91 -3.55 8.09 -0.05
N THR A 92 -2.88 8.57 -1.10
CA THR A 92 -1.56 9.22 -1.02
C THR A 92 -1.68 10.74 -1.06
N GLY A 93 -0.56 11.45 -0.83
CA GLY A 93 -0.49 12.91 -0.93
C GLY A 93 -1.18 13.69 0.19
N ARG A 94 -1.44 13.01 1.31
CA ARG A 94 -1.96 13.64 2.55
C ARG A 94 -1.04 13.37 3.73
N VAL A 95 -0.80 12.08 4.00
CA VAL A 95 0.07 11.64 5.10
C VAL A 95 1.41 11.16 4.57
N PHE A 96 1.40 10.54 3.40
CA PHE A 96 2.57 10.00 2.73
C PHE A 96 2.37 10.01 1.23
N ASP A 97 3.49 9.96 0.52
CA ASP A 97 3.52 9.61 -0.88
C ASP A 97 4.10 8.20 -1.03
N VAL A 98 3.97 7.61 -2.22
CA VAL A 98 4.53 6.28 -2.52
C VAL A 98 5.29 6.30 -3.83
N PHE A 99 6.53 5.81 -3.80
CA PHE A 99 7.24 5.41 -5.02
C PHE A 99 6.93 3.96 -5.34
N ASP A 100 6.33 3.73 -6.51
CA ASP A 100 6.02 2.42 -7.05
C ASP A 100 7.00 2.08 -8.18
N VAL A 101 7.92 1.14 -7.91
CA VAL A 101 9.01 0.75 -8.80
C VAL A 101 8.97 -0.73 -9.18
N PRO A 102 9.57 -1.12 -10.31
CA PRO A 102 9.70 -2.54 -10.66
C PRO A 102 10.42 -3.34 -9.57
N LEU A 103 10.03 -4.61 -9.39
CA LEU A 103 10.50 -5.48 -8.31
C LEU A 103 12.02 -5.55 -8.24
N ALA A 104 12.68 -5.74 -9.37
CA ALA A 104 14.14 -5.83 -9.43
C ALA A 104 14.82 -4.55 -8.94
N VAL A 105 14.30 -3.38 -9.33
CA VAL A 105 14.81 -2.07 -8.90
C VAL A 105 14.60 -1.89 -7.40
N GLY A 106 13.38 -2.14 -6.91
CA GLY A 106 13.05 -1.97 -5.50
C GLY A 106 13.85 -2.90 -4.58
N LEU A 107 14.05 -4.17 -4.95
CA LEU A 107 14.85 -5.11 -4.16
C LEU A 107 16.34 -4.76 -4.18
N SER A 108 16.87 -4.31 -5.32
CA SER A 108 18.25 -3.82 -5.42
C SER A 108 18.49 -2.60 -4.53
N ALA A 109 17.59 -1.61 -4.58
CA ALA A 109 17.64 -0.43 -3.74
C ALA A 109 17.55 -0.79 -2.25
N LEU A 110 16.62 -1.66 -1.86
CA LEU A 110 16.47 -2.10 -0.47
C LEU A 110 17.74 -2.79 0.05
N THR A 111 18.39 -3.60 -0.79
CA THR A 111 19.67 -4.25 -0.45
C THR A 111 20.78 -3.22 -0.20
N ARG A 112 20.86 -2.16 -1.02
CA ARG A 112 21.85 -1.08 -0.86
C ARG A 112 21.57 -0.24 0.39
N ILE A 113 20.31 0.08 0.66
CA ILE A 113 19.88 0.79 1.87
C ILE A 113 20.27 0.00 3.12
N ASP A 114 19.98 -1.31 3.14
CA ASP A 114 20.32 -2.20 4.25
C ASP A 114 21.86 -2.27 4.44
N ALA A 115 22.63 -2.36 3.36
CA ALA A 115 24.09 -2.37 3.40
C ALA A 115 24.68 -1.05 3.93
N ALA A 116 24.02 0.07 3.67
CA ALA A 116 24.39 1.39 4.18
C ALA A 116 23.91 1.65 5.62
N GLY A 117 23.12 0.74 6.21
CA GLY A 117 22.51 0.94 7.53
C GLY A 117 21.47 2.06 7.57
N ALA A 118 20.96 2.48 6.40
CA ALA A 118 19.92 3.50 6.29
C ALA A 118 18.51 2.90 6.53
N HIS A 119 17.53 3.74 6.84
CA HIS A 119 16.15 3.31 7.08
C HIS A 119 15.29 3.63 5.83
N PRO A 120 14.72 2.61 5.15
CA PRO A 120 13.95 2.79 3.93
C PRO A 120 12.52 3.30 4.15
N GLY A 121 12.08 3.43 5.40
CA GLY A 121 10.66 3.55 5.73
C GLY A 121 9.89 2.24 5.59
N PRO A 122 8.55 2.31 5.62
CA PRO A 122 7.68 1.21 5.25
C PRO A 122 7.85 0.85 3.77
N VAL A 123 7.98 -0.45 3.48
CA VAL A 123 8.15 -0.98 2.12
C VAL A 123 7.22 -2.16 1.91
N ALA A 124 6.38 -2.12 0.88
CA ALA A 124 5.49 -3.22 0.51
C ALA A 124 5.87 -3.83 -0.84
N SER A 125 5.53 -5.11 -1.02
CA SER A 125 5.57 -5.80 -2.30
C SER A 125 4.14 -5.96 -2.83
N ARG A 126 3.97 -5.64 -4.11
CA ARG A 126 2.74 -5.77 -4.89
C ARG A 126 3.10 -6.43 -6.22
N GLY A 127 3.13 -7.75 -6.25
CA GLY A 127 3.42 -8.51 -7.47
C GLY A 127 4.83 -8.30 -7.98
N ASP A 128 4.92 -7.79 -9.20
CA ASP A 128 6.17 -7.41 -9.87
C ASP A 128 6.62 -5.98 -9.50
N ARG A 129 6.06 -5.39 -8.44
CA ARG A 129 6.40 -4.04 -7.99
C ARG A 129 6.67 -3.93 -6.48
N VAL A 130 7.42 -2.89 -6.11
CA VAL A 130 7.76 -2.54 -4.73
C VAL A 130 7.34 -1.10 -4.46
N LEU A 131 6.68 -0.90 -3.33
CA LEU A 131 6.12 0.37 -2.89
C LEU A 131 6.94 0.91 -1.72
N PHE A 132 7.58 2.07 -1.88
CA PHE A 132 8.27 2.78 -0.80
C PHE A 132 7.40 3.93 -0.29
N TYR A 133 7.05 3.90 0.99
CA TYR A 133 6.23 4.93 1.62
C TYR A 133 7.15 6.02 2.18
N VAL A 134 6.93 7.25 1.72
CA VAL A 134 7.81 8.40 2.00
C VAL A 134 6.99 9.57 2.54
N ALA A 135 7.66 10.50 3.23
CA ALA A 135 7.02 11.72 3.68
C ALA A 135 6.46 12.48 2.47
N THR A 136 5.26 13.04 2.61
CA THR A 136 4.69 13.86 1.53
C THR A 136 5.52 15.13 1.36
N ARG A 137 5.66 15.57 0.11
CA ARG A 137 6.32 16.84 -0.23
C ARG A 137 5.38 18.03 -0.24
N GLY A 138 4.07 17.81 -0.33
CA GLY A 138 3.08 18.89 -0.40
C GLY A 138 2.95 19.62 0.93
N ASN A 139 2.81 20.95 0.88
CA ASN A 139 2.30 21.70 2.01
C ASN A 139 0.77 21.48 2.06
N PRO A 140 0.19 20.84 3.10
CA PRO A 140 -1.25 20.67 3.18
C PRO A 140 -2.03 21.99 3.28
N GLU A 141 -1.36 23.11 3.59
CA GLU A 141 -1.97 24.45 3.74
C GLU A 141 -1.93 25.31 2.46
N ASP A 142 -1.08 24.98 1.47
CA ASP A 142 -1.02 25.70 0.20
C ASP A 142 -1.62 24.83 -0.91
N GLU A 143 -2.94 24.90 -1.06
CA GLU A 143 -3.63 24.23 -2.17
C GLU A 143 -3.26 24.80 -3.54
N ASP A 144 -2.76 26.04 -3.56
CA ASP A 144 -2.46 26.82 -4.78
C ASP A 144 -1.02 26.62 -5.31
N GLU A 145 -0.15 25.96 -4.55
CA GLU A 145 1.28 25.88 -4.85
C GLU A 145 1.75 24.45 -5.13
N TRP A 146 1.08 23.68 -6.01
CA TRP A 146 1.72 22.49 -6.57
C TRP A 146 1.11 21.92 -7.86
N TRP A 147 2.01 21.39 -8.69
CA TRP A 147 1.74 20.52 -9.83
C TRP A 147 0.88 19.32 -9.44
N SER A 148 -0.30 19.17 -10.04
CA SER A 148 -0.99 17.88 -10.10
C SER A 148 -0.10 16.89 -10.87
N CYS A 149 0.52 15.93 -10.19
CA CYS A 149 0.99 14.73 -10.87
C CYS A 149 -0.24 13.93 -11.29
N HIS A 150 -0.77 14.26 -12.47
CA HIS A 150 -1.77 13.43 -13.16
C HIS A 150 -1.20 12.08 -13.64
N LEU A 151 0.06 11.77 -13.29
CA LEU A 151 0.57 10.42 -13.43
C LEU A 151 -0.17 9.51 -12.45
N ASP A 152 -1.00 8.65 -13.02
CA ASP A 152 -1.60 7.46 -12.41
C ASP A 152 -2.79 7.70 -11.45
N THR A 153 -3.74 8.55 -11.84
CA THR A 153 -5.12 8.53 -11.28
C THR A 153 -6.06 7.60 -12.05
N GLY A 154 -5.61 7.08 -13.19
CA GLY A 154 -6.27 6.02 -13.95
C GLY A 154 -5.66 4.65 -13.69
N PRO A 155 -6.38 3.56 -14.04
CA PRO A 155 -5.82 2.21 -14.08
C PRO A 155 -4.70 2.18 -15.14
N ALA A 156 -3.47 2.48 -14.76
CA ALA A 156 -2.32 2.50 -15.65
C ALA A 156 -1.83 1.08 -15.88
N THR A 157 -1.86 0.61 -17.13
CA THR A 157 -1.29 -0.68 -17.48
C THR A 157 0.24 -0.65 -17.31
N ILE A 158 0.90 -1.80 -17.20
CA ILE A 158 2.37 -1.87 -17.10
C ILE A 158 3.05 -1.22 -18.33
N GLU A 159 2.38 -1.27 -19.48
CA GLU A 159 2.87 -0.73 -20.76
C GLU A 159 2.94 0.80 -20.77
N ASP A 160 2.06 1.48 -20.01
CA ASP A 160 1.97 2.94 -20.03
C ASP A 160 3.09 3.64 -19.23
N ASN A 161 3.64 2.98 -18.20
CA ASN A 161 4.68 3.51 -17.31
C ASN A 161 5.53 2.38 -16.70
N PRO A 162 6.53 1.83 -17.43
CA PRO A 162 7.34 0.70 -16.96
C PRO A 162 8.37 1.09 -15.88
N GLY A 163 8.71 2.38 -15.79
CA GLY A 163 9.70 2.91 -14.84
C GLY A 163 9.14 3.15 -13.44
N LEU A 164 9.68 4.16 -12.74
CA LEU A 164 9.18 4.59 -11.44
C LEU A 164 7.88 5.38 -11.59
N ARG A 165 6.91 5.11 -10.71
CA ARG A 165 5.68 5.89 -10.54
C ARG A 165 5.71 6.58 -9.18
N TRP A 166 5.20 7.81 -9.11
CA TRP A 166 5.10 8.56 -7.87
C TRP A 166 3.62 8.86 -7.57
N HIS A 167 3.07 8.12 -6.61
CA HIS A 167 1.74 8.36 -6.07
C HIS A 167 1.79 9.45 -5.00
N CYS A 168 1.35 10.65 -5.33
CA CYS A 168 1.24 11.78 -4.40
C CYS A 168 -0.23 12.21 -4.25
N ARG A 169 -0.55 13.51 -4.36
CA ARG A 169 -1.92 14.02 -4.18
C ARG A 169 -2.87 13.42 -5.23
N ASP A 170 -4.10 13.17 -4.79
CA ASP A 170 -5.18 12.59 -5.61
C ASP A 170 -4.89 11.22 -6.21
N SER A 171 -3.90 10.51 -5.67
CA SER A 171 -3.61 9.11 -6.00
C SER A 171 -3.87 8.18 -4.80
N TYR A 172 -3.69 6.89 -5.01
CA TYR A 172 -3.87 5.87 -4.00
C TYR A 172 -3.05 4.63 -4.33
N VAL A 173 -2.85 3.77 -3.33
CA VAL A 173 -2.19 2.46 -3.52
C VAL A 173 -2.99 1.34 -2.87
N LEU A 174 -2.88 0.14 -3.46
CA LEU A 174 -3.36 -1.09 -2.86
C LEU A 174 -2.40 -1.56 -1.76
N ALA A 175 -2.86 -1.59 -0.52
CA ALA A 175 -2.02 -1.84 0.64
C ALA A 175 -2.13 -3.30 1.15
N PRO A 176 -1.12 -3.79 1.90
CA PRO A 176 -1.26 -5.07 2.61
C PRO A 176 -2.47 -5.06 3.57
N PRO A 177 -3.17 -6.18 3.80
CA PRO A 177 -2.99 -7.51 3.20
C PRO A 177 -4.00 -7.75 2.06
N SER A 178 -4.15 -6.82 1.11
CA SER A 178 -5.03 -6.97 -0.06
C SER A 178 -4.60 -8.11 -0.98
N THR A 179 -5.51 -8.56 -1.85
CA THR A 179 -5.27 -9.64 -2.81
C THR A 179 -5.26 -9.09 -4.23
N MET A 180 -4.28 -9.48 -5.04
CA MET A 180 -4.20 -9.12 -6.46
C MET A 180 -4.92 -10.15 -7.36
N PRO A 181 -5.22 -9.82 -8.63
CA PRO A 181 -5.82 -10.74 -9.60
C PRO A 181 -5.06 -12.06 -9.77
N SER A 182 -3.73 -12.04 -9.70
CA SER A 182 -2.88 -13.24 -9.74
C SER A 182 -3.10 -14.17 -8.53
N GLY A 183 -3.84 -13.73 -7.52
CA GLY A 183 -4.05 -14.41 -6.25
C GLY A 183 -2.93 -14.18 -5.24
N GLN A 184 -1.84 -13.51 -5.62
CA GLN A 184 -0.78 -13.13 -4.70
C GLN A 184 -1.24 -12.01 -3.76
N PRO A 185 -0.86 -12.06 -2.47
CA PRO A 185 -1.15 -10.98 -1.54
C PRO A 185 -0.20 -9.80 -1.72
N VAL A 186 -0.68 -8.59 -1.46
CA VAL A 186 0.17 -7.44 -1.16
C VAL A 186 0.70 -7.63 0.27
N THR A 187 2.02 -7.53 0.45
CA THR A 187 2.67 -7.83 1.74
C THR A 187 3.72 -6.80 2.10
N TRP A 188 3.94 -6.59 3.40
CA TRP A 188 5.03 -5.76 3.89
C TRP A 188 6.38 -6.49 3.73
N LEU A 189 7.33 -5.89 3.02
CA LEU A 189 8.75 -6.23 3.08
C LEU A 189 9.42 -5.60 4.32
N ARG A 190 8.99 -4.38 4.66
CA ARG A 190 9.29 -3.66 5.90
C ARG A 190 7.97 -3.02 6.39
N PRO A 191 7.35 -3.51 7.47
CA PRO A 191 6.10 -2.93 7.97
C PRO A 191 6.34 -1.54 8.57
N PRO A 192 5.30 -0.69 8.67
CA PRO A 192 5.41 0.55 9.43
C PRO A 192 5.74 0.25 10.89
N ASP A 193 6.72 0.98 11.43
CA ASP A 193 7.26 0.80 12.79
C ASP A 193 6.99 2.01 13.70
N GLY A 194 6.21 2.98 13.22
CA GLY A 194 5.87 4.22 13.93
C GLY A 194 6.94 5.31 13.88
N ARG A 195 8.07 5.07 13.21
CA ARG A 195 9.05 6.14 12.96
C ARG A 195 8.52 7.13 11.92
N PRO A 196 9.03 8.38 11.91
CA PRO A 196 8.75 9.32 10.83
C PRO A 196 9.12 8.71 9.47
N LEU A 197 8.31 9.03 8.47
CA LEU A 197 8.55 8.59 7.09
C LEU A 197 9.81 9.26 6.52
N PRO A 198 10.59 8.55 5.69
CA PRO A 198 11.83 9.10 5.12
C PRO A 198 11.54 10.22 4.13
N ASP A 199 12.50 11.14 3.98
CA ASP A 199 12.46 12.18 2.95
C ASP A 199 12.42 11.53 1.55
N PRO A 200 11.46 11.90 0.68
CA PRO A 200 11.33 11.35 -0.66
C PRO A 200 12.62 11.49 -1.49
N LEU A 201 13.40 12.57 -1.37
CA LEU A 201 14.66 12.70 -2.11
C LEU A 201 15.68 11.65 -1.70
N ARG A 202 15.75 11.34 -0.40
CA ARG A 202 16.69 10.33 0.11
C ARG A 202 16.36 8.96 -0.44
N ILE A 203 15.08 8.64 -0.60
CA ILE A 203 14.67 7.39 -1.22
C ILE A 203 14.90 7.42 -2.73
N LEU A 204 14.66 8.54 -3.40
CA LEU A 204 14.95 8.67 -4.84
C LEU A 204 16.43 8.49 -5.19
N GLU A 205 17.35 8.96 -4.33
CA GLU A 205 18.79 8.70 -4.49
C GLU A 205 19.09 7.19 -4.61
N TRP A 206 18.43 6.35 -3.80
CA TRP A 206 18.57 4.90 -3.90
C TRP A 206 17.90 4.30 -5.13
N LEU A 207 16.78 4.87 -5.59
CA LEU A 207 16.00 4.33 -6.70
C LEU A 207 16.53 4.71 -8.09
N ALA A 208 17.32 5.78 -8.19
CA ALA A 208 17.88 6.27 -9.45
C ALA A 208 19.19 5.59 -9.87
N ASP A 209 19.90 4.99 -8.90
CA ASP A 209 21.13 4.21 -9.07
C ASP A 209 20.87 2.73 -9.43
#